data_AF-A0A8D2K0J9-F1
#
_entry.id   AF-A0A8D2K0J9-F1
#
_cell.length_a   1.000
_cell.length_b   1.000
_cell.length_c   1.000
_cell.angle_alpha   90.00
_cell.angle_beta   90.00
_cell.angle_gamma   90.00
#
_symmetry.space_group_name_H-M   'P 1'
#
loop_
_entity.id
_entity.type
_entity.pdbx_description
1 polymer ?
#
loop_
_entity_poly.entity_id
_entity_poly.type
_entity_poly.pdbx_seq_one_letter_code
_entity_poly.pdbx_strand_id
1 'polypeptide(L)'
;MQWLRSAARWGAWAREGQAAKGGEGAGPYADSIWAPARSAAGQRRVAMAELQQLRVQEAVDSMVKSLERENIRKMQGLMFRCSASCCEDSQASMKQVHQCIERCHVPLAQAQALVTSELEKFQDRLARCTMHCNDKAKDSIDAGSKELQVKQQLDSCVTKCVDDHMHLIPTMTKKMKEALLSIGK
;
A
#
# COMPACT_ATOMS: atom_id res chain seq x y z
N MET A 1 0.26 14.81 -8.45
CA MET A 1 0.46 14.27 -7.07
C MET A 1 -0.76 13.48 -6.58
N GLN A 2 -1.05 12.36 -7.24
CA GLN A 2 -2.07 11.39 -6.83
C GLN A 2 -1.43 10.26 -6.00
N TRP A 3 -0.13 10.06 -6.19
CA TRP A 3 0.70 9.03 -5.58
C TRP A 3 0.88 9.18 -4.05
N LEU A 4 1.03 10.41 -3.52
CA LEU A 4 0.98 10.67 -2.07
C LEU A 4 -0.39 10.38 -1.45
N ARG A 5 -1.48 10.52 -2.23
CA ARG A 5 -2.83 10.16 -1.77
C ARG A 5 -3.04 8.66 -1.76
N SER A 6 -2.42 7.91 -2.67
CA SER A 6 -2.39 6.45 -2.60
C SER A 6 -1.58 5.99 -1.40
N ALA A 7 -0.37 6.50 -1.14
CA ALA A 7 0.36 6.19 0.09
C ALA A 7 -0.41 6.59 1.38
N ALA A 8 -1.17 7.70 1.35
CA ALA A 8 -2.08 8.07 2.45
C ALA A 8 -3.29 7.13 2.56
N ARG A 9 -3.81 6.58 1.46
CA ARG A 9 -4.87 5.55 1.41
C ARG A 9 -4.35 4.21 1.94
N TRP A 10 -3.08 3.89 1.74
CA TRP A 10 -2.41 2.76 2.39
C TRP A 10 -2.29 2.98 3.90
N GLY A 11 -1.90 4.18 4.33
CA GLY A 11 -1.94 4.58 5.74
C GLY A 11 -3.36 4.61 6.33
N ALA A 12 -4.40 4.79 5.51
CA ALA A 12 -5.80 4.74 5.91
C ALA A 12 -6.32 3.30 6.03
N TRP A 13 -6.06 2.42 5.06
CA TRP A 13 -6.37 0.97 5.15
C TRP A 13 -5.72 0.33 6.39
N ALA A 14 -4.47 0.73 6.66
CA ALA A 14 -3.72 0.43 7.87
C ALA A 14 -4.42 0.84 9.19
N ARG A 15 -5.24 1.89 9.17
CA ARG A 15 -6.03 2.39 10.31
C ARG A 15 -7.44 1.82 10.34
N GLU A 16 -8.01 1.52 9.18
CA GLU A 16 -9.38 1.00 9.03
C GLU A 16 -9.48 -0.46 9.50
N GLY A 17 -8.38 -1.22 9.46
CA GLY A 17 -8.25 -2.53 10.12
C GLY A 17 -8.36 -2.51 11.67
N GLN A 18 -8.33 -1.33 12.30
CA GLN A 18 -8.54 -1.16 13.75
C GLN A 18 -9.94 -0.64 14.12
N ALA A 19 -10.76 -0.21 13.14
CA ALA A 19 -12.04 0.44 13.39
C ALA A 19 -13.23 -0.52 13.56
N ALA A 20 -13.05 -1.82 13.34
CA ALA A 20 -14.11 -2.81 13.50
C ALA A 20 -14.14 -3.43 14.91
N LYS A 21 -14.41 -2.62 15.95
CA LYS A 21 -15.11 -3.03 17.18
C LYS A 21 -15.35 -1.84 18.12
N GLY A 22 -16.63 -1.49 18.28
CA GLY A 22 -17.15 -0.48 19.21
C GLY A 22 -18.17 0.40 18.45
N GLY A 23 -19.45 0.06 18.39
CA GLY A 23 -20.32 -0.11 19.56
C GLY A 23 -20.73 1.27 20.06
N GLU A 24 -21.94 1.70 19.70
CA GLU A 24 -22.53 3.03 19.82
C GLU A 24 -22.43 3.72 21.20
N GLY A 25 -22.27 5.04 21.16
CA GLY A 25 -22.92 6.01 22.06
C GLY A 25 -22.32 6.29 23.44
N ALA A 26 -21.68 7.44 23.62
CA ALA A 26 -21.79 8.29 24.83
C ALA A 26 -20.99 9.61 24.65
N GLY A 27 -21.54 10.72 25.16
CA GLY A 27 -21.02 12.08 25.03
C GLY A 27 -19.77 12.41 25.88
N PRO A 28 -19.36 13.69 25.92
CA PRO A 28 -18.00 14.11 26.24
C PRO A 28 -17.70 14.30 27.75
N TYR A 29 -18.26 13.46 28.63
CA TYR A 29 -17.97 13.58 30.07
C TYR A 29 -18.13 12.24 30.80
N ALA A 30 -17.10 11.39 30.74
CA ALA A 30 -16.94 10.25 31.66
C ALA A 30 -15.47 9.78 31.68
N ASP A 31 -14.58 10.64 32.13
CA ASP A 31 -13.24 10.23 32.53
C ASP A 31 -13.25 9.62 33.94
N SER A 32 -12.39 8.62 34.11
CA SER A 32 -11.84 8.13 35.37
C SER A 32 -12.71 7.20 36.21
N ILE A 33 -12.28 5.93 36.29
CA ILE A 33 -12.38 4.95 37.41
C ILE A 33 -12.73 3.53 36.90
N TRP A 34 -13.36 3.37 35.73
CA TRP A 34 -13.77 2.04 35.20
C TRP A 34 -13.12 1.64 33.86
N ALA A 35 -11.91 2.12 33.57
CA ALA A 35 -11.15 1.56 32.45
C ALA A 35 -10.69 0.14 32.81
N PRO A 36 -11.05 -0.93 32.05
CA PRO A 36 -10.51 -2.25 32.32
C PRO A 36 -8.99 -2.19 32.17
N ALA A 37 -8.26 -2.70 33.16
CA ALA A 37 -6.81 -2.88 33.06
C ALA A 37 -6.50 -3.69 31.80
N ARG A 38 -5.93 -3.04 30.77
CA ARG A 38 -5.46 -3.71 29.57
C ARG A 38 -4.31 -4.63 30.00
N SER A 39 -4.57 -5.93 30.04
CA SER A 39 -3.57 -6.96 30.32
C SER A 39 -2.36 -6.80 29.39
N ALA A 40 -1.14 -7.02 29.91
CA ALA A 40 0.10 -7.05 29.13
C ALA A 40 0.02 -8.03 27.93
N ALA A 41 -0.84 -9.06 28.01
CA ALA A 41 -1.11 -9.97 26.89
C ALA A 41 -1.91 -9.32 25.74
N GLY A 42 -2.70 -8.28 26.03
CA GLY A 42 -3.40 -7.44 25.04
C GLY A 42 -2.47 -6.44 24.36
N GLN A 43 -1.51 -5.86 25.09
CA GLN A 43 -0.47 -5.00 24.53
C GLN A 43 0.52 -5.75 23.63
N ARG A 44 0.87 -7.00 23.95
CA ARG A 44 1.67 -7.87 23.05
C ARG A 44 0.94 -8.29 21.77
N ARG A 45 -0.40 -8.38 21.79
CA ARG A 45 -1.24 -8.82 20.65
C ARG A 45 -1.32 -7.76 19.55
N VAL A 46 -1.59 -6.52 19.95
CA VAL A 46 -1.61 -5.36 19.05
C VAL A 46 -0.23 -5.17 18.42
N ALA A 47 0.85 -5.37 19.19
CA ALA A 47 2.22 -5.26 18.71
C ALA A 47 2.62 -6.22 17.57
N MET A 48 2.11 -7.45 17.50
CA MET A 48 2.53 -8.40 16.44
C MET A 48 1.87 -8.12 15.09
N ALA A 49 0.56 -7.89 15.07
CA ALA A 49 -0.13 -7.51 13.83
C ALA A 49 0.39 -6.17 13.31
N GLU A 50 0.61 -5.20 14.20
CA GLU A 50 1.22 -3.91 13.87
C GLU A 50 2.67 -4.06 13.37
N LEU A 51 3.47 -4.94 13.97
CA LEU A 51 4.83 -5.23 13.52
C LEU A 51 4.82 -5.81 12.09
N GLN A 52 3.95 -6.78 11.81
CA GLN A 52 3.86 -7.37 10.47
C GLN A 52 3.43 -6.34 9.42
N GLN A 53 2.50 -5.47 9.78
CA GLN A 53 2.04 -4.38 8.94
C GLN A 53 3.15 -3.36 8.66
N LEU A 54 3.94 -2.98 9.68
CA LEU A 54 5.09 -2.10 9.53
C LEU A 54 6.16 -2.70 8.61
N ARG A 55 6.48 -3.99 8.78
CA ARG A 55 7.45 -4.69 7.92
C ARG A 55 7.08 -4.62 6.44
N VAL A 56 5.81 -4.90 6.11
CA VAL A 56 5.34 -4.81 4.72
C VAL A 56 5.38 -3.36 4.24
N GLN A 57 4.95 -2.41 5.07
CA GLN A 57 4.90 -1.00 4.71
C GLN A 57 6.30 -0.44 4.38
N GLU A 58 7.31 -0.77 5.18
CA GLU A 58 8.70 -0.37 4.96
C GLU A 58 9.28 -0.99 3.69
N ALA A 59 9.01 -2.27 3.44
CA ALA A 59 9.49 -2.95 2.24
C ALA A 59 8.85 -2.37 0.96
N VAL A 60 7.53 -2.11 1.00
CA VAL A 60 6.81 -1.47 -0.11
C VAL A 60 7.31 -0.05 -0.33
N ASP A 61 7.47 0.75 0.73
CA ASP A 61 7.96 2.13 0.64
C ASP A 61 9.40 2.20 0.08
N SER A 62 10.28 1.29 0.50
CA SER A 62 11.64 1.18 -0.03
C SER A 62 11.66 0.85 -1.52
N MET A 63 10.89 -0.15 -1.96
CA MET A 63 10.72 -0.49 -3.38
C MET A 63 10.25 0.73 -4.18
N VAL A 64 9.22 1.39 -3.67
CA VAL A 64 8.59 2.55 -4.28
C VAL A 64 9.57 3.72 -4.44
N LYS A 65 10.36 4.01 -3.40
CA LYS A 65 11.39 5.06 -3.43
C LYS A 65 12.47 4.73 -4.46
N SER A 66 12.82 3.45 -4.60
CA SER A 66 13.74 2.99 -5.65
C SER A 66 13.15 3.20 -7.05
N LEU A 67 11.88 2.83 -7.30
CA LEU A 67 11.21 3.06 -8.58
C LEU A 67 11.16 4.55 -8.94
N GLU A 68 10.80 5.39 -7.97
CA GLU A 68 10.69 6.83 -8.13
C GLU A 68 12.04 7.45 -8.48
N ARG A 69 13.07 7.16 -7.68
CA ARG A 69 14.42 7.71 -7.84
C ARG A 69 15.08 7.28 -9.15
N GLU A 70 14.95 6.01 -9.51
CA GLU A 70 15.67 5.45 -10.66
C GLU A 70 14.95 5.67 -11.99
N ASN A 71 13.61 5.74 -12.00
CA ASN A 71 12.83 5.75 -13.24
C ASN A 71 11.94 6.99 -13.36
N ILE A 72 11.06 7.23 -12.37
CA ILE A 72 10.01 8.25 -12.48
C ILE A 72 10.58 9.66 -12.58
N ARG A 73 11.63 10.00 -11.81
CA ARG A 73 12.27 11.33 -11.90
C ARG A 73 12.83 11.61 -13.29
N LYS A 74 13.43 10.60 -13.93
CA LYS A 74 13.96 10.73 -15.30
C LYS A 74 12.83 10.97 -16.29
N MET A 75 11.73 10.23 -16.17
CA MET A 75 10.53 10.42 -17.01
C MET A 75 9.90 11.81 -16.81
N GLN A 76 9.81 12.31 -15.57
CA GLN A 76 9.36 13.67 -15.28
C GLN A 76 10.24 14.71 -15.96
N GLY A 77 11.57 14.58 -15.85
CA GLY A 77 12.51 15.49 -16.50
C GLY A 77 12.38 15.49 -18.03
N LEU A 78 12.14 14.33 -18.66
CA LEU A 78 11.88 14.24 -20.09
C LEU A 78 10.56 14.88 -20.48
N MET A 79 9.49 14.62 -19.72
CA MET A 79 8.18 15.22 -19.94
C MET A 79 8.27 16.76 -19.90
N PHE A 80 8.91 17.34 -18.88
CA PHE A 80 9.03 18.79 -18.78
C PHE A 80 9.85 19.41 -19.91
N ARG A 81 10.96 18.76 -20.32
CA ARG A 81 11.74 19.23 -21.47
C ARG A 81 10.96 19.14 -22.78
N CYS A 82 10.25 18.05 -23.01
CA CYS A 82 9.38 17.87 -24.17
C CYS A 82 8.31 18.99 -24.22
N SER A 83 7.62 19.23 -23.10
CA SER A 83 6.60 20.28 -23.00
C SER A 83 7.19 21.67 -23.22
N ALA A 84 8.40 21.96 -22.72
CA ALA A 84 9.08 23.22 -22.98
C ALA A 84 9.37 23.41 -24.49
N SER A 85 9.93 22.39 -25.15
CA SER A 85 10.18 22.43 -26.59
C SER A 85 8.89 22.59 -27.41
N CYS A 86 7.75 22.03 -26.96
CA CYS A 86 6.46 22.29 -27.60
C CYS A 86 6.07 23.78 -27.55
N CYS A 87 6.38 24.48 -26.45
CA CYS A 87 6.06 25.90 -26.28
C CYS A 87 7.02 26.83 -27.02
N GLU A 88 8.23 26.38 -27.31
CA GLU A 88 9.26 27.13 -28.04
C GLU A 88 8.99 27.19 -29.56
N ASP A 89 8.12 26.31 -30.07
CA ASP A 89 7.73 26.30 -31.48
C ASP A 89 6.81 27.48 -31.84
N SER A 90 7.42 28.59 -32.24
CA SER A 90 6.72 29.81 -32.69
C SER A 90 5.85 29.63 -33.93
N GLN A 91 6.02 28.54 -34.69
CA GLN A 91 5.25 28.27 -35.90
C GLN A 91 4.02 27.40 -35.62
N ALA A 92 3.97 26.72 -34.47
CA ALA A 92 2.83 25.92 -34.07
C ALA A 92 1.66 26.79 -33.62
N SER A 93 0.45 26.45 -34.07
CA SER A 93 -0.78 27.01 -33.51
C SER A 93 -0.97 26.59 -32.04
N MET A 94 -1.73 27.37 -31.29
CA MET A 94 -2.09 27.05 -29.90
C MET A 94 -2.62 25.60 -29.73
N LYS A 95 -3.45 25.12 -30.66
CA LYS A 95 -3.99 23.76 -30.62
C LYS A 95 -2.90 22.69 -30.79
N GLN A 96 -1.94 22.94 -31.67
CA GLN A 96 -0.81 22.02 -31.89
C GLN A 96 0.10 21.97 -30.65
N VAL A 97 0.39 23.11 -30.04
CA VAL A 97 1.18 23.17 -28.79
C VAL A 97 0.50 22.38 -27.67
N HIS A 98 -0.80 22.58 -27.44
CA HIS A 98 -1.53 21.81 -26.42
C HIS A 98 -1.50 20.30 -26.70
N GLN A 99 -1.73 19.88 -27.95
CA GLN A 99 -1.68 18.47 -28.29
C GLN A 99 -0.27 17.87 -28.16
N CYS A 100 0.78 18.65 -28.41
CA CYS A 100 2.17 18.27 -28.18
C CYS A 100 2.43 18.04 -26.69
N ILE A 101 2.03 18.97 -25.83
CA ILE A 101 2.18 18.86 -24.36
C ILE A 101 1.45 17.61 -23.84
N GLU A 102 0.20 17.37 -24.26
CA GLU A 102 -0.54 16.18 -23.82
C GLU A 102 0.21 14.88 -24.17
N ARG A 103 0.81 14.79 -25.37
CA ARG A 103 1.63 13.64 -25.76
C ARG A 103 2.87 13.47 -24.89
N CYS A 104 3.52 14.57 -24.48
CA CYS A 104 4.67 14.52 -23.56
C CYS A 104 4.30 13.93 -22.19
N HIS A 105 3.04 14.05 -21.75
CA HIS A 105 2.58 13.56 -20.45
C HIS A 105 2.18 12.08 -20.45
N VAL A 106 1.82 11.52 -21.61
CA VAL A 106 1.32 10.14 -21.74
C VAL A 106 2.25 9.09 -21.13
N PRO A 107 3.57 9.06 -21.40
CA PRO A 107 4.45 8.03 -20.85
C PRO A 107 4.50 8.05 -19.31
N LEU A 108 4.56 9.24 -18.72
CA LEU A 108 4.57 9.39 -17.27
C LEU A 108 3.25 8.94 -16.64
N ALA A 109 2.12 9.23 -17.29
CA ALA A 109 0.81 8.78 -16.83
C ALA A 109 0.69 7.24 -16.89
N GLN A 110 1.17 6.61 -17.96
CA GLN A 110 1.21 5.15 -18.09
C GLN A 110 2.07 4.50 -17.01
N ALA A 111 3.25 5.06 -16.74
CA ALA A 111 4.14 4.62 -15.67
C ALA A 111 3.47 4.69 -14.29
N GLN A 112 2.77 5.79 -13.99
CA GLN A 112 2.03 5.95 -12.73
C GLN A 112 0.89 4.94 -12.59
N ALA A 113 0.14 4.70 -13.68
CA ALA A 113 -0.94 3.72 -13.69
C ALA A 113 -0.42 2.30 -13.46
N LEU A 114 0.70 1.92 -14.10
CA LEU A 114 1.34 0.62 -13.92
C LEU A 114 1.74 0.38 -12.47
N VAL A 115 2.51 1.30 -11.88
CA VAL A 115 2.99 1.16 -10.49
C VAL A 115 1.81 1.08 -9.52
N THR A 116 0.77 1.89 -9.74
CA THR A 116 -0.45 1.86 -8.90
C THR A 116 -1.16 0.52 -9.01
N SER A 117 -1.37 0.01 -10.22
CA SER A 117 -2.04 -1.28 -10.44
C SER A 117 -1.29 -2.46 -9.82
N GLU A 118 0.03 -2.51 -9.93
CA GLU A 118 0.83 -3.59 -9.33
C GLU A 118 0.80 -3.54 -7.80
N LEU A 119 0.87 -2.33 -7.24
CA LEU A 119 0.74 -2.11 -5.80
C LEU A 119 -0.64 -2.54 -5.28
N GLU A 120 -1.74 -2.17 -5.97
CA GLU A 120 -3.10 -2.59 -5.61
C GLU A 120 -3.28 -4.11 -5.67
N LYS A 121 -2.75 -4.78 -6.70
CA LYS A 121 -2.77 -6.25 -6.81
C LYS A 121 -2.01 -6.90 -5.66
N PHE A 122 -0.90 -6.31 -5.23
CA PHE A 122 -0.14 -6.80 -4.08
C PHE A 122 -0.94 -6.68 -2.78
N GLN A 123 -1.60 -5.54 -2.56
CA GLN A 123 -2.48 -5.34 -1.40
C GLN A 123 -3.61 -6.34 -1.35
N ASP A 124 -4.32 -6.52 -2.47
CA ASP A 124 -5.48 -7.40 -2.53
C ASP A 124 -5.09 -8.84 -2.16
N ARG A 125 -3.95 -9.32 -2.66
CA ARG A 125 -3.44 -10.66 -2.33
C ARG A 125 -3.10 -10.78 -0.84
N LEU A 126 -2.40 -9.78 -0.29
CA LEU A 126 -2.04 -9.76 1.13
C LEU A 126 -3.27 -9.70 2.03
N ALA A 127 -4.24 -8.83 1.69
CA ALA A 127 -5.50 -8.69 2.42
C ALA A 127 -6.29 -10.00 2.43
N ARG A 128 -6.47 -10.63 1.27
CA ARG A 128 -7.14 -11.94 1.17
C ARG A 128 -6.43 -13.03 1.95
N CYS A 129 -5.11 -13.03 1.94
CA CYS A 129 -4.31 -13.98 2.70
C CYS A 129 -4.49 -13.81 4.23
N THR A 130 -4.49 -12.56 4.72
CA THR A 130 -4.78 -12.27 6.14
C THR A 130 -6.23 -12.61 6.50
N MET A 131 -7.20 -12.33 5.62
CA MET A 131 -8.60 -12.74 5.84
C MET A 131 -8.73 -14.26 5.96
N HIS A 132 -8.08 -15.02 5.09
CA HIS A 132 -8.07 -16.49 5.18
C HIS A 132 -7.49 -16.99 6.52
N CYS A 133 -6.48 -16.33 7.07
CA CYS A 133 -5.98 -16.65 8.41
C CYS A 133 -7.03 -16.38 9.50
N ASN A 134 -7.78 -15.27 9.40
CA ASN A 134 -8.86 -14.94 10.33
C ASN A 134 -10.02 -15.94 10.24
N ASP A 135 -10.44 -16.31 9.03
CA ASP A 135 -11.50 -17.29 8.81
C ASP A 135 -11.12 -18.64 9.42
N LYS A 136 -9.90 -19.12 9.16
CA LYS A 136 -9.38 -20.36 9.76
C LYS A 136 -9.33 -20.31 11.30
N ALA A 137 -9.00 -19.15 11.86
CA ALA A 137 -9.02 -18.97 13.31
C ALA A 137 -10.45 -19.04 13.86
N LYS A 138 -11.40 -18.40 13.19
CA LYS A 138 -12.82 -18.44 13.55
C LYS A 138 -13.37 -19.87 13.49
N ASP A 139 -13.13 -20.58 12.41
CA ASP A 139 -13.55 -21.98 12.24
C ASP A 139 -12.98 -22.88 13.35
N SER A 140 -11.75 -22.62 13.79
CA SER A 140 -11.11 -23.38 14.87
C SER A 140 -11.77 -23.13 16.23
N ILE A 141 -12.22 -21.89 16.50
CA ILE A 141 -12.99 -21.55 17.70
C ILE A 141 -14.37 -22.22 17.66
N ASP A 142 -15.06 -22.15 16.52
CA ASP A 142 -16.39 -22.74 16.33
C ASP A 142 -16.34 -24.28 16.47
N ALA A 143 -15.21 -24.90 16.09
CA ALA A 143 -14.91 -26.32 16.31
C ALA A 143 -14.53 -26.68 17.77
N GLY A 144 -14.51 -25.73 18.69
CA GLY A 144 -14.22 -25.95 20.11
C GLY A 144 -12.74 -25.94 20.50
N SER A 145 -11.85 -25.45 19.63
CA SER A 145 -10.43 -25.32 19.97
C SER A 145 -10.20 -24.28 21.08
N LYS A 146 -9.14 -24.47 21.88
CA LYS A 146 -8.80 -23.53 22.97
C LYS A 146 -8.34 -22.19 22.39
N GLU A 147 -8.85 -21.08 22.95
CA GLU A 147 -8.54 -19.71 22.48
C GLU A 147 -7.04 -19.44 22.36
N LEU A 148 -6.25 -19.88 23.35
CA LEU A 148 -4.79 -19.67 23.35
C LEU A 148 -4.11 -20.38 22.17
N GLN A 149 -4.57 -21.58 21.82
CA GLN A 149 -4.04 -22.35 20.69
C GLN A 149 -4.41 -21.70 19.36
N VAL A 150 -5.67 -21.30 19.19
CA VAL A 150 -6.13 -20.61 17.98
C VAL A 150 -5.37 -19.30 17.77
N LYS A 151 -5.12 -18.55 18.85
CA LYS A 151 -4.32 -17.33 18.79
C LYS A 151 -2.91 -17.60 18.23
N GLN A 152 -2.21 -18.61 18.76
CA GLN A 152 -0.87 -18.95 18.27
C GLN A 152 -0.87 -19.36 16.80
N GLN A 153 -1.91 -20.09 16.37
CA GLN A 153 -2.09 -20.47 14.96
C GLN A 153 -2.36 -19.26 14.07
N LEU A 154 -3.17 -18.31 14.52
CA LEU A 154 -3.43 -17.06 13.80
C LEU A 154 -2.15 -16.24 13.64
N ASP A 155 -1.40 -16.03 14.74
CA ASP A 155 -0.15 -15.26 14.73
C ASP A 155 0.88 -15.89 13.77
N SER A 156 1.01 -17.23 13.78
CA SER A 156 1.87 -17.96 12.85
C SER A 156 1.39 -17.87 11.40
N CYS A 157 0.08 -17.96 11.16
CA CYS A 157 -0.51 -17.85 9.82
C CYS A 157 -0.25 -16.48 9.22
N VAL A 158 -0.50 -15.40 9.97
CA VAL A 158 -0.29 -14.01 9.52
C VAL A 158 1.20 -13.74 9.28
N THR A 159 2.08 -14.24 10.16
CA THR A 159 3.54 -14.09 9.96
C THR A 159 3.98 -14.76 8.66
N LYS A 160 3.54 -15.99 8.41
CA LYS A 160 3.85 -16.71 7.16
C LYS A 160 3.27 -15.98 5.95
N CYS A 161 2.03 -15.50 6.04
CA CYS A 161 1.38 -14.73 4.99
C CYS A 161 2.21 -13.51 4.58
N VAL A 162 2.68 -12.74 5.57
CA VAL A 162 3.54 -11.58 5.35
C VAL A 162 4.88 -11.97 4.74
N ASP A 163 5.56 -12.98 5.29
CA ASP A 163 6.86 -13.42 4.78
C ASP A 163 6.75 -13.89 3.32
N ASP A 164 5.75 -14.71 2.99
CA ASP A 164 5.48 -15.19 1.63
C ASP A 164 5.27 -14.02 0.65
N HIS A 165 4.55 -12.97 1.07
CA HIS A 165 4.31 -11.79 0.23
C HIS A 165 5.52 -10.88 0.15
N MET A 166 6.30 -10.71 1.23
CA MET A 166 7.54 -9.93 1.21
C MET A 166 8.55 -10.51 0.21
N HIS A 167 8.61 -11.83 0.06
CA HIS A 167 9.44 -12.50 -0.96
C HIS A 167 9.04 -12.16 -2.40
N LEU A 168 7.81 -11.70 -2.65
CA LEU A 168 7.36 -11.28 -3.98
C LEU A 168 7.80 -9.86 -4.34
N ILE A 169 8.07 -9.00 -3.34
CA ILE A 169 8.38 -7.58 -3.55
C ILE A 169 9.59 -7.40 -4.47
N PRO A 170 10.75 -8.08 -4.30
CA PRO A 170 11.89 -7.89 -5.19
C PRO A 170 11.60 -8.26 -6.65
N THR A 171 10.88 -9.37 -6.86
CA THR A 171 10.51 -9.83 -8.21
C THR A 171 9.55 -8.86 -8.88
N MET A 172 8.55 -8.37 -8.15
CA MET A 172 7.60 -7.36 -8.63
C MET A 172 8.33 -6.03 -8.94
N THR A 173 9.25 -5.61 -8.08
CA THR A 173 10.10 -4.42 -8.28
C THR A 173 10.86 -4.51 -9.60
N LYS A 174 11.52 -5.65 -9.85
CA LYS A 174 12.29 -5.88 -11.07
C LYS A 174 11.41 -5.76 -12.32
N LYS A 175 10.25 -6.43 -12.32
CA LYS A 175 9.28 -6.36 -13.44
C LYS A 175 8.78 -4.95 -13.69
N MET A 176 8.48 -4.20 -12.63
CA MET A 176 8.07 -2.80 -12.76
C MET A 176 9.20 -1.95 -13.36
N LYS A 177 10.45 -2.10 -12.90
CA LYS A 177 11.60 -1.38 -13.48
C LYS A 177 11.74 -1.66 -14.99
N GLU A 178 11.68 -2.93 -15.39
CA GLU A 178 11.77 -3.33 -16.80
C GLU A 178 10.65 -2.71 -17.64
N ALA A 179 9.41 -2.74 -17.15
CA ALA A 179 8.28 -2.12 -17.82
C ALA A 179 8.38 -0.59 -17.90
N LEU A 180 8.83 0.07 -16.83
CA LEU A 180 9.06 1.53 -16.82
C LEU A 180 10.15 1.96 -17.81
N LEU A 181 11.22 1.17 -17.95
CA LEU A 181 12.24 1.40 -18.96
C LEU A 181 11.70 1.25 -20.39
N SER A 182 10.67 0.43 -20.60
CA SER A 182 10.01 0.32 -21.89
C SER A 182 9.06 1.49 -22.19
N ILE A 183 8.41 2.05 -21.17
CA ILE A 183 7.49 3.20 -21.33
C ILE A 183 8.26 4.50 -21.55
N GLY A 184 9.44 4.65 -20.93
CA GLY A 184 10.26 5.86 -21.02
C GLY A 184 11.13 5.99 -22.28
N LYS A 185 10.98 5.08 -23.26
CA LYS A 185 11.59 5.19 -24.60
C LYS A 185 10.69 6.02 -25.50
#